data_AF-A0A2M8P6S7-F1
#
_entry.id   AF-A0A2M8P6S7-F1
#
_cell.length_a   1.000
_cell.length_b   1.000
_cell.length_c   1.000
_cell.angle_alpha   90.00
_cell.angle_beta   90.00
_cell.angle_gamma   90.00
#
_symmetry.space_group_name_H-M   'P 1'
#
loop_
_entity.id
_entity.type
_entity.pdbx_description
1 polymer ?
#
loop_
_entity_poly.entity_id
_entity_poly.type
_entity_poly.pdbx_seq_one_letter_code
_entity_poly.pdbx_strand_id
1 'polypeptide(L)'
;MALDRGFAALVDGQRELGVLAAHFCTALAIERAGAHGFGMVALRNAARYGRLAPFGERIAQAGMIGLIMNVGGTFAAPPNTNVPALGVNPMCLALPRA
;
A
#
# COMPACT_ATOMS: atom_id res chain seq x y z
N MET A 1 -3.68 -7.58 13.73
CA MET A 1 -3.58 -6.12 13.50
C MET A 1 -2.70 -5.51 14.60
N ALA A 2 -1.79 -4.59 14.27
CA ALA A 2 -0.83 -4.03 15.23
C ALA A 2 -1.26 -2.67 15.83
N LEU A 3 -2.12 -1.91 15.13
CA LEU A 3 -2.78 -0.69 15.63
C LEU A 3 -4.10 -0.48 14.86
N ASP A 4 -5.15 -0.02 15.55
CA ASP A 4 -6.43 0.39 14.95
C ASP A 4 -6.86 1.77 15.49
N ARG A 5 -7.30 2.66 14.59
CA ARG A 5 -7.84 3.99 14.87
C ARG A 5 -9.19 4.23 14.15
N GLY A 6 -9.85 3.17 13.68
CA GLY A 6 -11.07 3.26 12.86
C GLY A 6 -10.76 3.57 11.40
N PHE A 7 -10.50 4.83 11.08
CA PHE A 7 -10.16 5.24 9.71
C PHE A 7 -8.73 4.86 9.28
N ALA A 8 -7.86 4.55 10.24
CA ALA A 8 -6.47 4.17 9.98
C ALA A 8 -6.07 2.91 10.76
N ALA A 9 -5.26 2.05 10.14
CA ALA A 9 -4.74 0.83 10.77
C ALA A 9 -3.28 0.54 10.38
N LEU A 10 -2.55 -0.11 11.29
CA LEU A 10 -1.26 -0.76 11.01
C LEU A 10 -1.45 -2.27 11.04
N VAL A 11 -1.16 -2.93 9.93
CA VAL A 11 -1.19 -4.38 9.77
C VAL A 11 0.22 -4.93 9.85
N ASP A 12 0.40 -5.98 10.65
CA ASP A 12 1.60 -6.80 10.65
C ASP A 12 1.36 -8.00 9.75
N GLY A 13 2.15 -8.13 8.69
CA GLY A 13 2.02 -9.20 7.71
C GLY A 13 2.64 -10.51 8.18
N GLN A 14 3.30 -10.58 9.34
CA GLN A 14 3.85 -11.83 9.90
C GLN A 14 4.73 -12.64 8.93
N ARG A 15 5.46 -11.95 8.05
CA ARG A 15 6.30 -12.51 6.97
C ARG A 15 5.54 -13.29 5.90
N GLU A 16 4.22 -13.08 5.79
CA GLU A 16 3.37 -13.69 4.77
C GLU A 16 3.71 -13.24 3.35
N LEU A 17 3.11 -13.95 2.39
CA LEU A 17 3.13 -13.55 0.99
C LEU A 17 2.59 -12.13 0.84
N GLY A 18 3.45 -11.26 0.31
CA GLY A 18 3.14 -9.83 0.23
C GLY A 18 1.84 -9.55 -0.51
N VAL A 19 1.56 -10.28 -1.59
CA VAL A 19 0.34 -10.06 -2.40
C VAL A 19 -0.93 -10.32 -1.58
N LEU A 20 -0.92 -11.34 -0.71
CA LEU A 20 -2.05 -11.64 0.17
C LEU A 20 -2.21 -10.55 1.24
N ALA A 21 -1.12 -10.15 1.88
CA ALA A 21 -1.13 -9.09 2.88
C ALA A 21 -1.58 -7.75 2.29
N ALA A 22 -1.11 -7.39 1.10
CA ALA A 22 -1.51 -6.17 0.39
C ALA A 22 -2.97 -6.22 -0.06
N HIS A 23 -3.47 -7.38 -0.50
CA HIS A 23 -4.88 -7.56 -0.85
C HIS A 23 -5.79 -7.36 0.36
N PHE A 24 -5.43 -7.97 1.50
CA PHE A 24 -6.12 -7.75 2.78
C PHE A 24 -6.12 -6.26 3.17
N CYS A 25 -4.96 -5.61 3.13
CA CYS A 25 -4.85 -4.19 3.48
C CYS A 25 -5.67 -3.29 2.55
N THR A 26 -5.73 -3.63 1.26
CA THR A 26 -6.53 -2.88 0.27
C THR A 26 -8.02 -3.01 0.56
N ALA A 27 -8.50 -4.23 0.85
CA ALA A 27 -9.89 -4.45 1.21
C ALA A 27 -10.27 -3.70 2.49
N LEU A 28 -9.41 -3.75 3.51
CA LEU A 28 -9.60 -3.01 4.75
C LEU A 28 -9.63 -1.49 4.52
N ALA A 29 -8.73 -0.95 3.68
CA ALA A 29 -8.71 0.47 3.36
C ALA A 29 -10.01 0.93 2.69
N ILE A 30 -10.54 0.14 1.74
CA ILE A 30 -11.83 0.40 1.08
C ILE A 30 -12.98 0.38 2.11
N GLU A 31 -13.02 -0.63 2.98
CA GLU A 31 -14.03 -0.73 4.04
C GLU A 31 -14.01 0.51 4.96
N ARG A 32 -12.82 0.90 5.45
CA ARG A 32 -12.68 2.07 6.32
C ARG A 32 -13.03 3.37 5.60
N ALA A 33 -12.65 3.50 4.33
CA ALA A 33 -13.03 4.65 3.51
C ALA A 33 -14.54 4.76 3.34
N GLY A 34 -15.25 3.64 3.13
CA GLY A 34 -16.71 3.63 3.08
C GLY A 34 -17.37 4.04 4.40
N ALA A 35 -16.82 3.60 5.53
CA ALA A 35 -17.37 3.90 6.85
C ALA A 35 -17.06 5.32 7.37
N HIS A 36 -15.91 5.87 7.01
CA HIS A 36 -15.38 7.11 7.60
C HIS A 36 -15.15 8.25 6.58
N GLY A 37 -15.38 8.02 5.29
CA GLY A 37 -15.04 8.95 4.20
C GLY A 37 -13.56 8.93 3.81
N PHE A 38 -12.70 8.30 4.60
CA PHE A 38 -11.27 8.13 4.35
C PHE A 38 -10.76 6.83 5.01
N GLY A 39 -9.83 6.16 4.36
CA GLY A 39 -9.24 4.90 4.84
C GLY A 39 -7.74 4.86 4.56
N MET A 40 -6.93 4.57 5.58
CA MET A 40 -5.49 4.43 5.44
C MET A 40 -4.99 3.17 6.14
N VAL A 41 -4.32 2.29 5.41
CA VAL A 41 -3.74 1.07 5.98
C VAL A 41 -2.26 1.01 5.66
N ALA A 42 -1.44 0.94 6.70
CA ALA A 42 -0.01 0.66 6.59
C ALA A 42 0.24 -0.83 6.80
N LEU A 43 1.12 -1.41 6.00
CA LEU A 43 1.56 -2.81 6.12
C LEU A 43 3.05 -2.85 6.48
N ARG A 44 3.41 -3.66 7.48
CA ARG A 44 4.81 -3.96 7.81
C ARG A 44 5.04 -5.46 7.87
N ASN A 45 6.31 -5.87 7.86
CA ASN A 45 6.71 -7.26 8.10
C ASN A 45 6.00 -8.25 7.15
N ALA A 46 6.06 -7.97 5.84
CA ALA A 46 5.52 -8.83 4.79
C ALA A 46 6.57 -9.04 3.70
N ALA A 47 6.42 -10.09 2.87
CA ALA A 47 7.25 -10.26 1.69
C ALA A 47 6.93 -9.21 0.61
N ARG A 48 7.76 -9.15 -0.45
CA ARG A 48 7.54 -8.24 -1.59
C ARG A 48 6.21 -8.57 -2.28
N TYR A 49 5.36 -7.56 -2.51
CA TYR A 49 4.03 -7.76 -3.11
C TYR A 49 3.89 -7.32 -4.57
N GLY A 50 5.01 -6.99 -5.23
CA GLY A 50 5.05 -6.85 -6.68
C GLY A 50 4.41 -5.56 -7.21
N ARG A 51 3.46 -5.71 -8.15
CA ARG A 51 2.83 -4.60 -8.90
C ARG A 51 1.78 -3.90 -8.05
N LEU A 52 1.72 -2.57 -8.14
CA LEU A 52 0.74 -1.77 -7.39
C LEU A 52 -0.62 -1.64 -8.10
N ALA A 53 -0.62 -1.66 -9.44
CA ALA A 53 -1.81 -1.41 -10.25
C ALA A 53 -3.04 -2.27 -9.87
N PRO A 54 -2.93 -3.59 -9.61
CA PRO A 54 -4.11 -4.40 -9.26
C PRO A 54 -4.82 -3.94 -7.97
N PHE A 55 -4.08 -3.41 -7.00
CA PHE A 55 -4.66 -2.87 -5.77
C PHE A 55 -5.34 -1.52 -6.04
N GLY A 56 -4.73 -0.68 -6.88
CA GLY A 56 -5.31 0.59 -7.32
C GLY A 56 -6.59 0.40 -8.11
N GLU A 57 -6.59 -0.56 -9.05
CA GLU A 57 -7.78 -0.95 -9.82
C GLU A 57 -8.93 -1.37 -8.90
N ARG A 58 -8.63 -2.14 -7.84
CA ARG A 58 -9.64 -2.53 -6.85
C ARG A 58 -10.24 -1.33 -6.11
N ILE A 59 -9.42 -0.34 -5.74
CA ILE A 59 -9.90 0.89 -5.09
C ILE A 59 -10.76 1.71 -6.06
N ALA A 60 -10.31 1.88 -7.31
CA ALA A 60 -11.06 2.59 -8.33
C ALA A 60 -12.40 1.90 -8.67
N GLN A 61 -12.43 0.57 -8.74
CA GLN A 61 -13.65 -0.23 -8.93
C GLN A 61 -14.65 -0.08 -7.78
N ALA A 62 -14.17 0.24 -6.57
CA ALA A 62 -15.03 0.59 -5.44
C ALA A 62 -15.56 2.03 -5.48
N GLY A 63 -15.33 2.76 -6.58
CA GLY A 63 -15.76 4.16 -6.73
C GLY A 63 -14.91 5.15 -5.93
N MET A 64 -13.70 4.77 -5.52
CA MET A 64 -12.84 5.56 -4.64
C MET A 64 -11.53 5.97 -5.34
N ILE A 65 -10.96 7.10 -4.90
CA ILE A 65 -9.59 7.48 -5.25
C ILE A 65 -8.62 6.69 -4.37
N GLY A 66 -7.56 6.14 -4.95
CA GLY A 66 -6.56 5.34 -4.24
C GLY A 66 -5.14 5.84 -4.45
N LEU A 67 -4.36 5.93 -3.36
CA LEU A 67 -2.91 6.12 -3.40
C LEU A 67 -2.24 4.92 -2.74
N ILE A 68 -1.41 4.21 -3.49
CA ILE A 68 -0.65 3.06 -2.99
C ILE A 68 0.83 3.32 -3.19
N MET A 69 1.62 3.04 -2.16
CA MET A 69 3.07 3.15 -2.17
C MET A 69 3.67 1.86 -1.65
N ASN A 70 4.89 1.53 -2.07
CA ASN A 70 5.66 0.42 -1.52
C ASN A 70 7.13 0.81 -1.41
N VAL A 71 7.87 0.13 -0.54
CA VAL A 71 9.33 0.26 -0.43
C VAL A 71 10.01 -0.98 -1.00
N GLY A 72 11.11 -0.78 -1.72
CA GLY A 72 11.97 -1.85 -2.24
C GLY A 72 13.26 -2.02 -1.44
N GLY A 73 14.07 -3.01 -1.81
CA GLY A 73 15.46 -3.10 -1.34
C GLY A 73 16.32 -1.90 -1.80
N THR A 74 17.53 -1.78 -1.30
CA THR A 74 18.46 -0.67 -1.61
C THR A 74 19.16 -0.90 -2.95
N PHE A 75 18.74 -0.16 -3.98
CA PHE A 75 19.24 -0.32 -5.35
C PHE A 75 19.74 0.98 -5.99
N ALA A 76 19.27 2.13 -5.53
CA ALA A 76 19.61 3.43 -6.09
C ALA A 76 20.40 4.28 -5.07
N ALA A 77 21.38 5.04 -5.58
CA ALA A 77 22.09 6.03 -4.80
C ALA A 77 21.30 7.35 -4.76
N PRO A 78 21.15 7.99 -3.59
CA PRO A 78 20.67 9.38 -3.51
C PRO A 78 21.50 10.34 -4.37
N PRO A 79 20.94 11.48 -4.80
CA PRO A 79 21.69 12.52 -5.48
C PRO A 79 22.97 12.89 -4.72
N ASN A 80 24.06 13.11 -5.45
CA ASN A 80 25.39 13.44 -4.91
C ASN A 80 26.05 12.35 -4.06
N THR A 81 25.64 11.09 -4.23
CA THR A 81 26.27 9.94 -3.57
C THR A 81 26.48 8.80 -4.58
N ASN A 82 27.40 7.88 -4.26
CA ASN A 82 27.59 6.63 -5.01
C ASN A 82 27.22 5.39 -4.17
N VAL A 83 26.58 5.59 -3.01
CA VAL A 83 26.21 4.51 -2.08
C VAL A 83 24.72 4.20 -2.24
N PRO A 84 24.35 2.97 -2.65
CA PRO A 84 22.95 2.58 -2.75
C PRO A 84 22.26 2.66 -1.38
N ALA A 85 21.18 3.45 -1.29
CA ALA A 85 20.42 3.65 -0.06
C ALA A 85 18.90 3.74 -0.29
N LEU A 86 18.45 3.88 -1.54
CA LEU A 86 17.03 4.03 -1.89
C LEU A 86 16.55 2.81 -2.67
N GLY A 87 15.28 2.45 -2.47
CA GLY A 87 14.60 1.49 -3.32
C GLY A 87 13.90 2.15 -4.51
N VAL A 88 13.43 1.31 -5.43
CA VAL A 88 12.61 1.75 -6.59
C VAL A 88 11.32 2.45 -6.13
N ASN A 89 10.83 2.08 -4.95
CA ASN A 89 9.74 2.73 -4.22
C ASN A 89 8.57 3.18 -5.10
N PRO A 90 7.89 2.24 -5.78
CA PRO A 90 6.84 2.59 -6.73
C PRO A 90 5.66 3.26 -6.03
N MET A 91 4.95 4.09 -6.79
CA MET A 91 3.69 4.71 -6.39
C MET A 91 2.63 4.47 -7.46
N CYS A 92 1.39 4.32 -7.05
CA CYS A 92 0.23 4.17 -7.93
C CYS A 92 -0.90 5.06 -7.44
N LEU A 93 -1.36 5.96 -8.31
CA LEU A 93 -2.57 6.75 -8.13
C LEU A 93 -3.67 6.13 -8.99
N ALA A 94 -4.79 5.79 -8.37
CA ALA A 94 -5.96 5.21 -9.03
C ALA A 94 -7.15 6.17 -8.89
N LEU A 95 -7.84 6.40 -10.00
CA LEU A 95 -9.02 7.26 -10.08
C LEU A 95 -10.21 6.42 -10.58
N PRO A 96 -11.40 6.56 -9.98
CA PRO A 96 -12.59 5.89 -10.48
C PRO A 96 -13.02 6.50 -11.82
N ARG A 97 -13.69 5.70 -12.65
CA ARG A 97 -14.29 6.18 -13.90
C ARG A 97 -15.70 6.73 -13.62
N ALA A 98 -16.09 7.77 -14.35
CA ALA A 98 -17.45 8.28 -14.39
C ALA A 98 -18.41 7.31 -15.09
#